data_AF-A0A653VSR7-F1
#
_entry.id   AF-A0A653VSR7-F1
#
_cell.length_a   1.000
_cell.length_b   1.000
_cell.length_c   1.000
_cell.angle_alpha   90.00
_cell.angle_beta   90.00
_cell.angle_gamma   90.00
#
_symmetry.space_group_name_H-M   'P 1'
#
loop_
_entity.id
_entity.type
_entity.pdbx_description
1 polymer ?
#
loop_
_entity_poly.entity_id
_entity_poly.type
_entity_poly.pdbx_seq_one_letter_code
_entity_poly.pdbx_strand_id
1 'polypeptide(L)'
;MVRLSGQSGVLASVVADAQGRWRSGSLAVPAGTSQITATANGTTAVTSLTLRQPIVSTSFRGTTISVGVSGSAQTVYVATYDNVRIGRAAAAANGAATITGSVDMTRGTHSVVVRADNGTRVGPSTIVTVAL
;
A
#
# COMPACT_ATOMS: atom_id res chain seq x y z
N MET A 1 -28.78 12.08 6.92
CA MET A 1 -27.85 11.03 6.44
C MET A 1 -26.71 11.72 5.75
N VAL A 2 -25.46 11.40 6.09
CA VAL A 2 -24.26 11.87 5.40
C VAL A 2 -23.74 10.73 4.54
N ARG A 3 -23.49 11.01 3.25
CA ARG A 3 -22.79 10.07 2.36
C ARG A 3 -21.32 10.46 2.29
N LEU A 4 -20.43 9.52 2.60
CA LEU A 4 -18.98 9.66 2.46
C LEU A 4 -18.55 8.95 1.18
N SER A 5 -17.90 9.69 0.28
CA SER A 5 -17.43 9.14 -1.00
C SER A 5 -15.93 9.42 -1.20
N GLY A 6 -15.24 8.49 -1.86
CA GLY A 6 -13.85 8.60 -2.29
C GLY A 6 -13.73 8.41 -3.81
N GLN A 7 -12.49 8.31 -4.32
CA GLN A 7 -12.22 8.16 -5.76
C GLN A 7 -12.90 6.94 -6.40
N SER A 8 -13.13 5.87 -5.63
CA SER A 8 -13.76 4.63 -6.10
C SER A 8 -15.26 4.54 -5.81
N GLY A 9 -15.90 5.62 -5.33
CA GLY A 9 -17.33 5.66 -5.04
C GLY A 9 -17.66 5.85 -3.56
N VAL A 10 -18.86 5.42 -3.15
CA VAL A 10 -19.36 5.60 -1.78
C VAL A 10 -18.59 4.70 -0.82
N LEU A 11 -17.92 5.31 0.15
CA LEU A 11 -17.16 4.61 1.20
C LEU A 11 -18.04 4.22 2.37
N ALA A 12 -18.98 5.09 2.76
CA ALA A 12 -19.93 4.82 3.83
C ALA A 12 -21.16 5.73 3.75
N SER A 13 -22.23 5.29 4.39
CA SER A 13 -23.38 6.11 4.74
C SER A 13 -23.53 6.16 6.25
N VAL A 14 -23.61 7.36 6.81
CA VAL A 14 -23.67 7.57 8.26
C VAL A 14 -24.97 8.26 8.63
N VAL A 15 -25.63 7.76 9.67
CA VAL A 15 -26.77 8.40 10.33
C VAL A 15 -26.28 9.07 11.62
N ALA A 16 -26.84 10.22 11.97
CA ALA A 16 -26.48 10.90 13.21
C ALA A 16 -26.91 10.05 14.41
N ASP A 17 -26.11 10.05 15.47
CA ASP A 17 -26.53 9.53 16.77
C ASP A 17 -27.60 10.43 17.42
N ALA A 18 -28.10 10.01 18.59
CA ALA A 18 -29.12 10.76 19.35
C ALA A 18 -28.66 12.18 19.75
N GLN A 19 -27.36 12.47 19.66
CA GLN A 19 -26.72 13.74 19.95
C GLN A 19 -26.40 14.56 18.68
N GLY A 20 -26.85 14.10 17.51
CA GLY A 20 -26.64 14.79 16.24
C GLY A 20 -25.24 14.62 15.64
N ARG A 21 -24.42 13.71 16.17
CA ARG A 21 -23.04 13.50 15.74
C ARG A 21 -22.98 12.39 14.69
N TRP A 22 -22.22 12.65 13.62
CA TRP A 22 -21.98 11.69 12.56
C TRP A 22 -20.63 11.01 12.82
N ARG A 23 -20.61 9.69 12.95
CA ARG A 23 -19.39 8.90 13.08
C ARG A 23 -19.41 7.72 12.10
N SER A 24 -18.45 7.67 11.18
CA SER A 24 -18.19 6.45 10.43
C SER A 24 -17.30 5.52 11.25
N GLY A 25 -17.46 4.21 11.04
CA GLY A 25 -16.47 3.22 11.48
C GLY A 25 -15.20 3.29 10.63
N SER A 26 -14.44 2.19 10.63
CA SER A 26 -13.25 2.06 9.78
C SER A 26 -13.61 2.21 8.30
N LEU A 27 -12.90 3.09 7.58
CA LEU A 27 -13.09 3.32 6.15
C LEU A 27 -11.89 2.74 5.38
N ALA A 28 -12.17 1.88 4.41
CA ALA A 28 -11.15 1.40 3.49
C ALA A 28 -10.91 2.46 2.40
N VAL A 29 -9.85 3.25 2.54
CA VAL A 29 -9.46 4.28 1.57
C VAL A 29 -8.12 3.88 0.94
N PRO A 30 -7.98 3.89 -0.40
CA PRO A 30 -6.73 3.52 -1.05
C PRO A 30 -5.61 4.51 -0.71
N ALA A 31 -4.37 4.04 -0.82
CA ALA A 31 -3.18 4.87 -0.71
C ALA A 31 -3.16 5.96 -1.79
N GLY A 32 -2.53 7.09 -1.45
CA GLY A 32 -2.53 8.29 -2.29
C GLY A 32 -3.40 9.40 -1.71
N THR A 33 -3.55 10.50 -2.46
CA THR A 33 -4.43 11.60 -2.09
C THR A 33 -5.85 11.27 -2.55
N SER A 34 -6.72 10.95 -1.60
CA SER A 34 -8.14 10.76 -1.84
C SER A 34 -8.90 12.01 -1.41
N GLN A 35 -9.84 12.48 -2.22
CA GLN A 35 -10.83 13.46 -1.77
C GLN A 35 -11.98 12.72 -1.09
N ILE A 36 -12.28 13.10 0.14
CA ILE A 36 -13.44 12.66 0.88
C ILE A 36 -14.52 13.73 0.71
N THR A 37 -15.65 13.34 0.15
CA THR A 37 -16.82 14.21 0.00
C THR A 37 -17.89 13.77 0.98
N ALA A 38 -18.41 14.73 1.75
CA ALA A 38 -19.52 14.54 2.66
C ALA A 38 -20.72 15.38 2.20
N THR A 39 -21.83 14.73 1.85
CA THR A 39 -23.06 15.43 1.42
C THR A 39 -24.21 15.15 2.39
N ALA A 40 -24.87 16.22 2.85
CA ALA A 40 -26.09 16.16 3.67
C ALA A 40 -27.03 17.31 3.32
N ASN A 41 -28.32 17.00 3.14
CA ASN A 41 -29.39 17.98 2.87
C ASN A 41 -29.06 18.99 1.75
N GLY A 42 -28.36 18.56 0.70
CA GLY A 42 -27.94 19.41 -0.43
C GLY A 42 -26.63 20.19 -0.20
N THR A 43 -26.11 20.23 1.03
CA THR A 43 -24.83 20.85 1.35
C THR A 43 -23.69 19.84 1.24
N THR A 44 -22.58 20.25 0.62
CA THR A 44 -21.40 19.39 0.42
C THR A 44 -20.17 19.99 1.06
N ALA A 45 -19.44 19.17 1.82
CA ALA A 45 -18.10 19.48 2.32
C ALA A 45 -17.08 18.54 1.67
N VAL A 46 -15.92 19.07 1.30
CA VAL A 46 -14.85 18.30 0.65
C VAL A 46 -13.57 18.49 1.46
N THR A 47 -12.88 17.39 1.74
CA THR A 47 -11.55 17.40 2.36
C THR A 47 -10.64 16.41 1.65
N SER A 48 -9.33 16.65 1.67
CA SER A 48 -8.34 15.73 1.11
C SER A 48 -7.65 14.95 2.22
N LEU A 49 -7.55 13.63 2.03
CA LEU A 49 -6.81 12.72 2.88
C LEU A 49 -5.69 12.09 2.06
N THR A 50 -4.43 12.39 2.43
CA THR A 50 -3.27 11.74 1.82
C THR A 50 -2.82 10.58 2.69
N LEU A 51 -3.06 9.35 2.21
CA LEU A 51 -2.57 8.13 2.84
C LEU A 51 -1.26 7.71 2.19
N ARG A 52 -0.16 7.76 2.95
CA ARG A 52 1.15 7.26 2.51
C ARG A 52 1.27 5.78 2.88
N GLN A 53 0.76 4.88 2.02
CA GLN A 53 1.30 3.52 2.03
C GLN A 53 2.60 3.49 1.23
N PRO A 54 3.57 2.66 1.63
CA PRO A 54 4.80 2.50 0.87
C PRO A 54 4.48 1.98 -0.54
N ILE A 55 4.93 2.70 -1.56
CA ILE A 55 4.91 2.25 -2.96
C ILE A 55 6.01 1.22 -3.12
N VAL A 56 5.67 0.05 -3.64
CA VAL A 56 6.62 -1.04 -3.93
C VAL A 56 6.69 -1.26 -5.43
N SER A 57 7.90 -1.19 -5.99
CA SER A 57 8.19 -1.54 -7.39
C SER A 57 9.13 -2.74 -7.43
N THR A 58 8.91 -3.64 -8.38
CA THR A 58 9.68 -4.87 -8.56
C THR A 58 10.13 -4.95 -10.01
N SER A 59 11.40 -5.30 -10.22
CA SER A 59 11.99 -5.43 -11.55
C SER A 59 12.97 -6.59 -11.59
N PHE A 60 13.12 -7.18 -12.78
CA PHE A 60 13.92 -8.38 -13.03
C PHE A 60 14.94 -8.09 -14.12
N ARG A 61 16.18 -8.52 -13.92
CA ARG A 61 17.26 -8.47 -14.92
C ARG A 61 18.07 -9.76 -14.85
N GLY A 62 17.79 -10.69 -15.78
CA GLY A 62 18.29 -12.05 -15.63
C GLY A 62 17.88 -12.61 -14.26
N THR A 63 18.81 -13.24 -13.54
CA THR A 63 18.59 -13.78 -12.18
C THR A 63 18.52 -12.72 -11.07
N THR A 64 18.67 -11.44 -11.39
CA THR A 64 18.64 -10.36 -10.39
C THR A 64 17.23 -9.78 -10.24
N ILE A 65 16.75 -9.72 -8.99
CA ILE A 65 15.56 -8.97 -8.59
C ILE A 65 16.00 -7.66 -7.93
N SER A 66 15.39 -6.55 -8.34
CA SER A 66 15.48 -5.26 -7.64
C SER A 66 14.09 -4.83 -7.19
N VAL A 67 13.96 -4.53 -5.89
CA VAL A 67 12.73 -4.08 -5.25
C VAL A 67 12.93 -2.67 -4.70
N GLY A 68 12.21 -1.71 -5.27
CA GLY A 68 12.15 -0.34 -4.78
C GLY A 68 11.00 -0.17 -3.80
N VAL A 69 11.25 0.49 -2.68
CA VAL A 69 10.22 0.89 -1.71
C VAL A 69 10.31 2.40 -1.55
N SER A 70 9.19 3.12 -1.55
CA SER A 70 9.16 4.56 -1.28
C SER A 70 7.94 4.97 -0.46
N GLY A 71 8.06 6.00 0.38
CA GLY A 71 6.90 6.60 1.07
C GLY A 71 6.69 6.22 2.52
N SER A 72 7.57 5.42 3.13
CA SER A 72 7.61 5.24 4.58
C SER A 72 9.07 5.33 5.08
N ALA A 73 9.35 6.43 5.79
CA ALA A 73 10.67 6.76 6.32
C ALA A 73 10.96 6.00 7.61
N GLN A 74 12.24 5.62 7.79
CA GLN A 74 12.76 4.96 9.00
C GLN A 74 12.23 3.55 9.25
N THR A 75 12.26 2.70 8.22
CA THR A 75 12.03 1.26 8.36
C THR A 75 13.09 0.51 7.59
N VAL A 76 13.54 -0.61 8.15
CA VAL A 76 14.32 -1.57 7.41
C VAL A 76 13.36 -2.48 6.67
N TYR A 77 13.56 -2.63 5.37
CA TYR A 77 12.75 -3.49 4.53
C TYR A 77 13.50 -4.79 4.22
N VAL A 78 12.75 -5.88 4.18
CA VAL A 78 13.18 -7.22 3.79
C VAL A 78 12.29 -7.65 2.63
N ALA A 79 12.91 -8.07 1.53
CA ALA A 79 12.19 -8.65 0.41
C ALA A 79 12.40 -10.16 0.38
N THR A 80 11.35 -10.89 0.02
CA THR A 80 11.37 -12.33 -0.17
C THR A 80 10.86 -12.69 -1.55
N TYR A 81 11.43 -13.72 -2.15
CA TYR A 81 10.93 -14.43 -3.33
C TYR A 81 10.53 -15.85 -2.88
N ASP A 82 9.27 -16.20 -3.04
CA ASP A 82 8.69 -17.48 -2.55
C ASP A 82 9.01 -17.78 -1.08
N ASN A 83 8.89 -16.75 -0.24
CA ASN A 83 9.21 -16.79 1.19
C ASN A 83 10.71 -16.95 1.51
N VAL A 84 11.59 -17.04 0.52
CA VAL A 84 13.04 -17.01 0.69
C VAL A 84 13.54 -15.58 0.63
N ARG A 85 14.33 -15.14 1.61
CA ARG A 85 14.85 -13.77 1.67
C ARG A 85 15.83 -13.51 0.52
N ILE A 86 15.56 -12.47 -0.25
CA ILE A 86 16.43 -12.00 -1.35
C ILE A 86 17.32 -10.83 -0.94
N GLY A 87 16.91 -10.06 0.08
CA GLY A 87 17.72 -8.94 0.55
C GLY A 87 17.10 -8.14 1.69
N ARG A 88 17.88 -7.18 2.21
CA ARG A 88 17.48 -6.24 3.25
C ARG A 88 18.11 -4.88 3.02
N ALA A 89 17.32 -3.82 3.11
CA ALA A 89 17.81 -2.45 2.96
C ALA A 89 17.13 -1.52 3.97
N ALA A 90 17.91 -0.63 4.57
CA ALA A 90 17.37 0.46 5.37
C ALA A 90 16.83 1.56 4.45
N ALA A 91 15.66 2.11 4.78
CA ALA A 91 15.16 3.29 4.08
C ALA A 91 16.04 4.51 4.37
N ALA A 92 16.31 5.29 3.34
CA ALA A 92 16.91 6.62 3.46
C ALA A 92 15.93 7.59 4.16
N ALA A 93 16.40 8.79 4.49
CA ALA A 93 15.60 9.82 5.18
C ALA A 93 14.33 10.22 4.41
N ASN A 94 14.33 10.10 3.08
CA ASN A 94 13.15 10.32 2.23
C ASN A 94 12.19 9.11 2.16
N GLY A 95 12.46 8.04 2.92
CA GLY A 95 11.70 6.81 2.92
C GLY A 95 11.87 5.92 1.69
N ALA A 96 12.88 6.19 0.87
CA ALA A 96 13.24 5.33 -0.25
C ALA A 96 14.22 4.22 0.18
N ALA A 97 14.01 3.00 -0.29
CA ALA A 97 14.95 1.89 -0.15
C ALA A 97 15.02 1.10 -1.45
N THR A 98 16.19 0.56 -1.79
CA THR A 98 16.35 -0.40 -2.89
C THR A 98 16.93 -1.68 -2.32
N ILE A 99 16.23 -2.79 -2.54
CA ILE A 99 16.67 -4.13 -2.15
C ILE A 99 17.03 -4.88 -3.42
N THR A 100 18.26 -5.37 -3.49
CA THR A 100 18.71 -6.19 -4.62
C THR A 100 19.06 -7.58 -4.10
N GLY A 101 18.67 -8.60 -4.86
CA GLY A 101 18.98 -10.00 -4.58
C GLY A 101 19.07 -10.81 -5.86
N SER A 102 19.73 -11.96 -5.78
CA SER A 102 19.72 -12.95 -6.85
C SER A 102 18.74 -14.07 -6.52
N VAL A 103 18.04 -14.56 -7.52
CA VAL A 103 17.13 -15.71 -7.42
C VAL A 103 17.40 -16.68 -8.55
N ASP A 104 17.20 -17.95 -8.25
CA ASP A 104 17.12 -18.98 -9.27
C ASP A 104 15.70 -18.98 -9.85
N MET A 105 15.57 -18.47 -11.07
CA MET A 105 14.28 -18.44 -11.75
C MET A 105 13.95 -19.83 -12.27
N THR A 106 12.97 -20.46 -11.65
CA THR A 106 12.37 -21.70 -12.14
C THR A 106 11.10 -21.37 -12.93
N ARG A 107 10.63 -22.30 -13.77
CA ARG A 107 9.38 -22.09 -14.51
C ARG A 107 8.19 -22.16 -13.54
N GLY A 108 7.28 -21.21 -13.62
CA GLY A 108 6.09 -21.19 -12.79
C GLY A 108 5.69 -19.80 -12.29
N THR A 109 4.78 -19.79 -11.32
CA THR A 109 4.28 -18.59 -10.67
C THR A 109 4.98 -18.39 -9.35
N HIS A 110 5.61 -17.22 -9.18
CA HIS A 110 6.39 -16.85 -8.02
C HIS A 110 5.82 -15.59 -7.37
N SER A 111 6.08 -15.42 -6.07
CA SER A 111 5.63 -14.24 -5.32
C SER A 111 6.79 -13.46 -4.73
N VAL A 112 6.82 -12.16 -4.99
CA VAL A 112 7.68 -11.21 -4.29
C VAL A 112 6.87 -10.46 -3.24
N VAL A 113 7.35 -10.50 -2.00
CA VAL A 113 6.74 -9.82 -0.86
C VAL A 113 7.77 -8.96 -0.17
N VAL A 114 7.36 -7.76 0.23
CA VAL A 114 8.18 -6.87 1.07
C VAL A 114 7.57 -6.79 2.45
N ARG A 115 8.43 -6.83 3.46
CA ARG A 115 8.08 -6.65 4.86
C ARG A 115 8.99 -5.62 5.51
N ALA A 116 8.49 -4.93 6.51
CA ALA A 116 9.30 -4.24 7.50
C ALA A 116 10.05 -5.26 8.36
N ASP A 117 11.11 -4.83 9.04
CA ASP A 117 11.88 -5.64 9.99
C ASP A 117 11.05 -6.17 11.16
N ASN A 118 9.99 -5.45 11.55
CA ASN A 118 8.98 -5.92 12.50
C ASN A 118 8.01 -6.97 11.93
N GLY A 119 8.21 -7.42 10.68
CA GLY A 119 7.41 -8.46 10.02
C GLY A 119 6.14 -7.96 9.32
N THR A 120 5.78 -6.69 9.46
CA THR A 120 4.60 -6.09 8.83
C THR A 120 4.75 -6.09 7.31
N ARG A 121 3.72 -6.53 6.57
CA ARG A 121 3.76 -6.49 5.10
C ARG A 121 3.66 -5.06 4.58
N VAL A 122 4.49 -4.75 3.59
CA VAL A 122 4.68 -3.43 3.00
C VAL A 122 4.25 -3.52 1.54
N GLY A 123 3.19 -2.79 1.17
CA GLY A 123 2.64 -2.81 -0.18
C GLY A 123 2.00 -4.15 -0.58
N PRO A 124 1.56 -4.29 -1.84
CA PRO A 124 1.02 -5.53 -2.39
C PRO A 124 2.12 -6.56 -2.69
N SER A 125 1.72 -7.82 -2.90
CA SER A 125 2.60 -8.88 -3.39
C SER A 125 2.70 -8.71 -4.89
N THR A 126 3.90 -8.80 -5.44
CA THR A 126 4.06 -8.92 -6.89
C THR A 126 4.00 -10.39 -7.26
N ILE A 127 3.18 -10.73 -8.25
CA ILE A 127 3.16 -12.06 -8.86
C ILE A 127 4.00 -12.02 -10.13
N VAL A 128 4.85 -13.02 -10.28
CA VAL A 128 5.78 -13.15 -11.41
C VAL A 128 5.50 -14.49 -12.06
N THR A 129 5.21 -14.49 -13.36
CA THR A 129 5.07 -15.73 -14.12
C THR A 129 6.29 -15.89 -15.00
N VAL A 130 7.08 -16.94 -14.74
CA VAL A 130 8.26 -17.29 -15.54
C VAL A 130 7.84 -18.38 -16.52
N ALA A 131 7.82 -18.03 -17.80
CA ALA A 131 7.64 -18.97 -18.91
C ALA A 131 9.01 -19.24 -19.53
N LEU A 132 9.65 -20.33 -19.13
CA LEU A 132 10.83 -20.89 -19.81
C LEU A 132 10.40 -21.75 -20.99
#